data_AF-A0A2W4Q6E6-F1
#
_entry.id   AF-A0A2W4Q6E6-F1
#
_cell.length_a   1.000
_cell.length_b   1.000
_cell.length_c   1.000
_cell.angle_alpha   90.00
_cell.angle_beta   90.00
_cell.angle_gamma   90.00
#
_symmetry.space_group_name_H-M   'P 1'
#
loop_
_entity.id
_entity.type
_entity.pdbx_description
1 polymer ?
#
loop_
_entity_poly.entity_id
_entity_poly.type
_entity_poly.pdbx_seq_one_letter_code
_entity_poly.pdbx_strand_id
1 'polypeptide(L)' 'MIVTTTPSIEGRRTMQDCGIVTGEAILGAHLFKDIFASERDLDYEVLGSGNGGLMAMASGTAVVIS' A
#
# COMPACT_ATOMS: atom_id res chain seq x y z
N MET A 1 12.26 4.83 -12.52
CA MET A 1 11.99 3.76 -11.54
C MET A 1 10.74 3.03 -12.00
N ILE A 2 10.78 1.69 -12.12
CA ILE A 2 9.63 0.87 -12.53
C ILE A 2 9.12 0.13 -11.31
N VAL A 3 7.81 0.15 -11.06
CA VAL A 3 7.13 -0.58 -9.99
C VAL A 3 6.10 -1.50 -10.65
N THR A 4 6.17 -2.80 -10.36
CA THR A 4 5.24 -3.79 -10.91
C THR A 4 4.89 -4.83 -9.85
N THR A 5 3.69 -5.39 -9.96
CA THR A 5 3.23 -6.55 -9.18
C THR A 5 3.48 -7.86 -9.91
N THR A 6 3.92 -7.81 -11.18
CA THR A 6 4.34 -8.98 -11.93
C THR A 6 5.76 -9.40 -11.53
N PRO A 7 6.08 -10.71 -11.53
CA PRO A 7 7.42 -11.20 -11.16
C PRO A 7 8.49 -10.92 -12.23
N SER A 8 8.08 -10.53 -13.43
CA SER A 8 8.94 -10.20 -14.55
C SER A 8 8.33 -9.09 -15.41
N ILE A 9 9.20 -8.40 -16.16
CA ILE A 9 8.81 -7.37 -17.13
C ILE A 9 9.18 -7.92 -18.51
N GLU A 10 8.22 -8.00 -19.43
CA GLU A 10 8.50 -8.49 -20.79
C GLU A 10 9.60 -7.66 -21.48
N GLY A 11 10.53 -8.35 -22.14
CA GLY A 11 11.66 -7.73 -22.83
C GLY A 11 12.79 -7.21 -21.93
N ARG A 12 12.71 -7.38 -20.61
CA ARG A 12 13.72 -6.94 -19.64
C ARG A 12 14.21 -8.14 -18.83
N ARG A 13 15.53 -8.35 -18.74
CA ARG A 13 16.10 -9.45 -17.94
C ARG A 13 16.50 -8.95 -16.56
N THR A 14 16.14 -9.72 -15.52
CA THR A 14 16.68 -9.50 -14.16
C THR A 14 18.18 -9.78 -14.15
N MET A 15 18.96 -8.76 -13.81
CA MET A 15 20.42 -8.81 -13.69
C MET A 15 20.88 -9.13 -12.28
N GLN A 16 20.19 -8.63 -11.26
CA GLN A 16 20.56 -8.82 -9.87
C GLN A 16 19.34 -8.82 -8.96
N ASP A 17 19.27 -9.80 -8.06
CA ASP A 17 18.29 -9.82 -6.97
C ASP A 17 18.85 -9.03 -5.78
N CYS A 18 18.13 -8.00 -5.37
CA CYS A 18 18.52 -7.13 -4.25
C CYS A 18 17.81 -7.50 -2.93
N GLY A 19 17.03 -8.58 -2.93
CA GLY A 19 16.29 -9.06 -1.77
C GLY A 19 14.88 -8.48 -1.64
N ILE A 20 14.25 -8.77 -0.51
CA ILE A 20 12.88 -8.34 -0.20
C ILE A 20 12.91 -6.91 0.35
N VAL A 21 12.00 -6.08 -0.14
CA VAL A 21 11.76 -4.72 0.34
C VAL A 21 10.33 -4.64 0.86
N THR A 22 10.17 -4.09 2.06
CA THR A 22 8.88 -3.85 2.69
C THR A 22 8.68 -2.35 2.92
N GLY A 23 7.43 -1.90 2.79
CA GLY A 23 7.00 -0.55 3.11
C GLY A 23 5.73 -0.60 3.94
N GLU A 24 5.72 0.13 5.05
CA GLU A 24 4.59 0.22 5.95
C GLU A 24 4.11 1.67 6.01
N ALA A 25 2.80 1.86 5.99
CA ALA A 25 2.18 3.15 6.18
C ALA A 25 1.00 3.00 7.14
N ILE A 26 0.95 3.85 8.17
CA ILE A 26 -0.18 3.93 9.08
C ILE A 26 -1.07 5.08 8.63
N LEU A 27 -2.28 4.76 8.21
CA LEU A 27 -3.29 5.74 7.86
C LEU A 27 -3.95 6.24 9.15
N GLY A 28 -3.68 7.50 9.51
CA GLY A 28 -4.29 8.12 10.68
C GLY A 28 -5.81 8.23 10.54
N ALA A 29 -6.54 8.04 11.65
CA ALA A 29 -8.01 8.06 11.70
C ALA A 29 -8.63 9.36 11.15
N HIS A 30 -7.88 10.46 11.13
CA HIS A 30 -8.33 11.75 10.59
C HIS A 30 -8.44 11.78 9.06
N LEU A 31 -7.55 11.08 8.32
CA LEU A 31 -7.62 11.00 6.86
C LEU A 31 -8.76 10.09 6.39
N PHE A 32 -9.11 9.09 7.20
CA PHE A 32 -10.24 8.19 6.93
C PHE A 32 -11.58 8.94 6.99
N LYS A 33 -11.71 9.87 7.96
CA LYS A 33 -12.89 10.74 8.08
C LYS A 33 -13.08 11.63 6.85
N ASP A 34 -11.99 12.18 6.30
CA ASP A 34 -12.08 13.16 5.21
C ASP A 34 -12.32 12.52 3.84
N ILE A 35 -11.89 11.27 3.61
CA ILE A 35 -12.12 10.55 2.34
C ILE A 35 -13.50 9.87 2.29
N PHE A 36 -13.96 9.30 3.41
CA PHE A 36 -15.23 8.53 3.46
C PHE A 36 -16.45 9.34 3.92
N ALA A 37 -16.29 10.61 4.31
CA ALA A 37 -17.42 11.51 4.56
C ALA A 37 -18.04 12.11 3.29
N SER A 38 -17.45 11.86 2.11
CA SER A 38 -17.95 12.38 0.83
C SER A 38 -19.10 11.54 0.26
N GLU A 39 -19.17 10.22 0.53
CA GLU A 39 -20.33 9.39 0.21
C GLU A 39 -21.34 9.40 1.36
N ARG A 40 -22.37 10.23 1.23
CA ARG A 40 -23.33 10.60 2.28
C ARG A 40 -24.29 9.52 2.83
N ASP A 41 -24.12 8.24 2.54
CA ASP A 41 -25.08 7.19 2.96
C ASP A 41 -24.45 5.96 3.64
N LEU A 42 -23.18 6.02 4.06
CA LEU A 42 -22.56 4.94 4.84
C LEU A 42 -22.54 5.30 6.34
N ASP A 43 -23.41 4.64 7.11
CA ASP A 43 -23.48 4.76 8.57
C ASP A 43 -22.15 4.31 9.22
N TYR A 44 -21.31 5.29 9.58
CA TYR A 44 -19.94 5.09 10.09
C TYR A 44 -19.88 4.84 11.61
N GLU A 45 -21.01 4.66 12.27
CA GLU A 45 -21.11 4.53 13.73
C GLU A 45 -20.49 3.23 14.29
N VAL A 46 -20.25 2.24 13.42
CA VAL A 46 -19.59 0.96 13.76
C VAL A 46 -18.06 0.98 13.67
N LEU A 47 -17.46 2.06 13.16
CA LEU A 47 -15.99 2.24 13.20
C LEU A 47 -15.62 2.86 14.56
N GLY A 48 -15.56 1.96 15.54
CA GLY A 48 -15.46 2.26 16.96
C GLY A 48 -14.46 3.35 17.34
N SER A 49 -14.81 4.03 18.44
CA SER A 49 -14.03 4.99 19.22
C SER A 49 -12.71 4.39 19.75
N GLY A 50 -11.82 4.02 18.84
CA GLY A 50 -10.44 3.68 19.11
C GLY A 50 -9.60 4.51 18.16
N ASN A 51 -8.66 5.28 18.68
CA ASN A 51 -7.63 6.00 17.91
C ASN A 51 -6.66 5.05 17.14
N GLY A 52 -7.13 3.88 16.68
CA GLY A 52 -6.36 2.92 15.91
C GLY A 52 -6.35 3.31 14.44
N GLY A 53 -5.22 3.81 13.96
CA GLY A 53 -5.01 3.99 12.51
C GLY A 53 -5.08 2.66 11.76
N LEU A 54 -5.42 2.71 10.47
CA LEU A 54 -5.39 1.54 9.60
C LEU A 54 -3.95 1.31 9.12
N MET A 55 -3.37 0.14 9.41
CA MET A 55 -2.04 -0.22 8.92
C MET A 55 -2.13 -0.79 7.50
N ALA A 56 -1.37 -0.21 6.58
CA ALA A 56 -1.16 -0.73 5.23
C ALA A 56 0.30 -1.22 5.09
N MET A 57 0.47 -2.42 4.54
CA MET A 57 1.78 -2.99 4.24
C MET A 57 1.88 -3.32 2.75
N ALA A 58 3.02 -3.02 2.14
CA ALA A 58 3.40 -3.49 0.82
C ALA A 58 4.75 -4.21 0.91
N SER A 59 4.86 -5.36 0.23
CA SER A 59 6.10 -6.15 0.18
C SER A 59 6.37 -6.58 -1.26
N GLY A 60 7.63 -6.60 -1.66
CA GLY A 60 8.05 -7.03 -2.98
C GLY A 60 9.55 -7.31 -3.06
N THR A 61 10.00 -7.91 -4.16
CA THR A 61 11.43 -8.16 -4.40
C THR A 61 12.03 -7.03 -5.21
N ALA A 62 13.11 -6.43 -4.72
CA ALA A 62 13.87 -5.46 -5.49
C ALA A 62 14.80 -6.19 -6.46
N VAL A 63 14.74 -5.81 -7.73
CA VAL A 63 15.55 -6.40 -8.79
C VAL A 63 16.14 -5.31 -9.69
N VAL A 64 17.39 -5.47 -10.11
CA VAL A 64 18.01 -4.65 -11.15
C VAL A 64 17.69 -5.28 -12.50
N ILE A 65 17.20 -4.48 -13.43
CA ILE A 65 16.80 -4.91 -14.78
C ILE A 65 17.72 -4.29 -15.85
N SER A 66 18.01 -5.06 -16.91
CA SER A 66 18.83 -4.67 -18.05
C SER A 66 18.19 -3.60 -18.93
#